data_AF-A0A958K427-F1
#
_entry.id   AF-A0A958K427-F1
#
_cell.length_a   1.000
_cell.length_b   1.000
_cell.length_c   1.000
_cell.angle_alpha   90.00
_cell.angle_beta   90.00
_cell.angle_gamma   90.00
#
_symmetry.space_group_name_H-M   'P 1'
#
loop_
_entity.id
_entity.type
_entity.pdbx_description
1 polymer ?
#
loop_
_entity_poly.entity_id
_entity_poly.type
_entity_poly.pdbx_seq_one_letter_code
_entity_poly.pdbx_strand_id
1 'polypeptide(L)'
;MDIYWFFHPHHNPRLHSTALRQQELGELEQAATELLKSLTRARQRAARKPVPPLFPEHFDDVIKAARFISESLKTLCDAHPGDSKEALINLIKERSDFSGWEAWSSLVKEQLVEIGKEK
;
A
#
# COMPACT_ATOMS: atom_id res chain seq x y z
N MET A 1 2.70 7.32 -18.55
CA MET A 1 3.59 6.29 -17.97
C MET A 1 2.70 5.32 -17.20
N ASP A 2 2.92 4.01 -17.31
CA ASP A 2 1.98 2.96 -16.91
C ASP A 2 1.87 2.82 -15.37
N ILE A 3 0.66 2.55 -14.85
CA ILE A 3 0.44 2.23 -13.44
C ILE A 3 1.30 1.03 -12.98
N TYR A 4 1.73 0.21 -13.95
CA TYR A 4 2.66 -0.90 -13.80
C TYR A 4 3.96 -0.55 -13.04
N TRP A 5 4.49 0.68 -13.19
CA TRP A 5 5.72 1.09 -12.50
C TRP A 5 5.52 1.32 -10.99
N PHE A 6 4.29 1.56 -10.53
CA PHE A 6 4.00 1.67 -9.09
C PHE A 6 3.94 0.32 -8.40
N PHE A 7 3.52 -0.72 -9.13
CA PHE A 7 3.52 -2.09 -8.63
C PHE A 7 4.89 -2.79 -8.79
N HIS A 8 5.80 -2.18 -9.57
CA HIS A 8 7.16 -2.69 -9.80
C HIS A 8 8.22 -1.62 -9.51
N PRO A 9 8.32 -1.13 -8.25
CA PRO A 9 9.27 -0.08 -7.87
C PRO A 9 10.74 -0.45 -8.17
N HIS A 10 11.06 -1.74 -8.25
CA HIS A 10 12.37 -2.26 -8.66
C HIS A 10 12.76 -1.95 -10.12
N HIS A 11 11.81 -1.51 -10.95
CA HIS A 11 12.09 -1.02 -12.30
C HIS A 11 12.27 0.50 -12.37
N ASN A 12 12.14 1.22 -11.25
CA ASN A 12 12.32 2.66 -11.17
C ASN A 12 13.72 2.99 -10.60
N PRO A 13 14.73 3.31 -11.43
CA PRO A 13 16.11 3.51 -10.99
C PRO A 13 16.25 4.64 -9.95
N ARG A 14 15.30 5.59 -9.93
CA ARG A 14 15.26 6.70 -8.97
C ARG A 14 15.04 6.22 -7.53
N LEU A 15 14.32 5.11 -7.33
CA LEU A 15 14.06 4.55 -6.01
C LEU A 15 15.30 3.90 -5.37
N HIS A 16 16.39 3.70 -6.14
CA HIS A 16 17.64 3.19 -5.58
C HIS A 16 18.32 4.21 -4.64
N SER A 17 18.10 5.50 -4.86
CA SER A 17 18.72 6.59 -4.09
C SER A 17 17.72 7.40 -3.26
N THR A 18 16.45 7.01 -3.27
CA THR A 18 15.38 7.69 -2.54
C THR A 18 15.02 6.84 -1.32
N ALA A 19 15.07 7.44 -0.13
CA ALA A 19 14.59 6.76 1.08
C ALA A 19 13.10 6.42 0.92
N LEU A 20 12.70 5.27 1.45
CA LEU A 20 11.30 4.85 1.44
C LEU A 20 10.48 5.86 2.22
N ARG A 21 9.41 6.38 1.63
CA ARG A 21 8.53 7.38 2.25
C ARG A 21 7.47 6.72 3.11
N GLN A 22 7.02 7.38 4.18
CA GLN A 22 5.94 6.90 5.04
C GLN A 22 4.65 6.67 4.25
N GLN A 23 4.33 7.58 3.32
CA GLN A 23 3.15 7.44 2.47
C GLN A 23 3.20 6.18 1.60
N GLU A 24 4.39 5.82 1.09
CA GLU A 24 4.59 4.58 0.31
C GLU A 24 4.46 3.33 1.17
N LEU A 25 4.95 3.37 2.42
CA LEU A 25 4.75 2.30 3.40
C LEU A 25 3.26 2.13 3.74
N GLY A 26 2.53 3.23 3.95
CA GLY A 26 1.09 3.20 4.24
C GLY A 26 0.28 2.60 3.09
N GLU A 27 0.68 2.87 1.84
CA GLU A 27 0.07 2.25 0.66
C GLU A 27 0.30 0.74 0.61
N LEU A 28 1.51 0.28 0.96
CA LEU A 28 1.81 -1.15 1.06
C LEU A 28 1.00 -1.81 2.19
N GLU A 29 0.90 -1.18 3.37
CA GLU A 29 0.07 -1.66 4.49
C GLU A 29 -1.39 -1.78 4.07
N GLN A 30 -1.93 -0.76 3.40
CA GLN A 30 -3.31 -0.76 2.91
C GLN A 30 -3.52 -1.87 1.88
N ALA A 31 -2.61 -2.04 0.92
CA ALA A 31 -2.68 -3.10 -0.08
C ALA A 31 -2.66 -4.49 0.56
N ALA A 32 -1.79 -4.72 1.55
CA ALA A 32 -1.73 -5.97 2.30
C ALA A 32 -3.03 -6.23 3.07
N THR A 33 -3.62 -5.20 3.68
CA THR A 33 -4.90 -5.28 4.37
C THR A 33 -6.04 -5.66 3.42
N GLU A 34 -6.11 -5.04 2.24
CA GLU A 34 -7.13 -5.35 1.24
C GLU A 34 -6.94 -6.75 0.62
N LEU A 35 -5.69 -7.19 0.44
CA LEU A 35 -5.38 -8.57 0.03
C LEU A 35 -5.88 -9.57 1.08
N LEU A 36 -5.61 -9.34 2.37
CA LEU A 36 -6.08 -10.19 3.46
C LEU A 36 -7.61 -10.29 3.48
N LYS A 37 -8.32 -9.16 3.34
CA LYS A 37 -9.79 -9.14 3.25
C LYS A 37 -10.28 -9.95 2.05
N SER A 38 -9.64 -9.78 0.89
CA SER A 38 -9.99 -10.46 -0.36
C SER A 38 -9.78 -11.97 -0.26
N LEU A 39 -8.65 -12.41 0.30
CA LEU A 39 -8.36 -13.83 0.56
C LEU A 39 -9.34 -14.45 1.54
N THR A 40 -9.68 -13.73 2.61
CA THR A 40 -10.67 -14.18 3.60
C THR A 40 -12.05 -14.39 2.95
N ARG A 41 -12.48 -13.45 2.09
CA ARG A 41 -13.72 -13.59 1.31
C ARG A 41 -13.65 -14.74 0.31
N ALA A 42 -12.51 -14.93 -0.36
CA ALA A 42 -12.31 -16.03 -1.29
C ALA A 42 -12.43 -17.39 -0.60
N ARG A 43 -11.80 -17.56 0.57
CA ARG A 43 -11.95 -18.74 1.43
C ARG A 43 -13.40 -19.01 1.80
N GLN A 44 -14.13 -17.99 2.26
CA GLN A 44 -15.56 -18.13 2.60
C GLN A 44 -16.40 -18.57 1.39
N ARG A 45 -16.11 -18.06 0.19
CA ARG A 45 -16.78 -18.48 -1.05
C ARG A 45 -16.44 -19.92 -1.41
N ALA A 46 -15.17 -20.33 -1.28
CA ALA A 46 -14.75 -21.71 -1.51
C ALA A 46 -15.45 -22.67 -0.55
N ALA A 47 -15.69 -22.26 0.71
CA ALA A 47 -16.41 -23.10 1.68
C ALA A 47 -17.89 -23.24 1.34
N ARG A 48 -18.52 -22.18 0.81
CA ARG A 48 -19.95 -22.19 0.41
C ARG A 48 -20.19 -22.96 -0.88
N LYS A 49 -19.27 -22.88 -1.84
CA LYS A 49 -19.36 -23.53 -3.14
C LYS A 49 -17.99 -24.09 -3.54
N PRO A 50 -17.61 -25.27 -3.02
CA PRO A 50 -16.34 -25.90 -3.36
C PRO A 50 -16.26 -26.22 -4.85
N VAL A 51 -15.13 -25.91 -5.49
CA VAL A 51 -14.85 -26.24 -6.89
C VAL A 51 -13.50 -26.93 -6.95
N PRO A 52 -13.45 -28.27 -7.07
CA PRO A 52 -12.19 -28.99 -7.16
C PRO A 52 -11.32 -28.48 -8.33
N PRO A 53 -9.98 -28.42 -8.16
CA PRO A 53 -9.22 -28.85 -6.98
C PRO A 53 -9.08 -27.76 -5.91
N LEU A 54 -9.81 -26.65 -5.97
CA LEU A 54 -9.67 -25.53 -5.04
C LEU A 54 -10.56 -25.71 -3.80
N PHE A 55 -9.94 -26.03 -2.67
CA PHE A 55 -10.62 -26.19 -1.39
C PHE A 55 -10.33 -25.02 -0.42
N PRO A 56 -11.19 -24.76 0.58
CA PRO A 56 -11.01 -23.67 1.54
C PRO A 56 -9.68 -23.69 2.29
N GLU A 57 -9.17 -24.89 2.57
CA GLU A 57 -7.94 -25.13 3.34
C GLU A 57 -6.70 -24.60 2.60
N HIS A 58 -6.75 -24.56 1.27
CA HIS A 58 -5.67 -23.98 0.45
C HIS A 58 -5.46 -22.48 0.70
N PHE A 59 -6.42 -21.80 1.32
CA PHE A 59 -6.31 -20.38 1.67
C PHE A 59 -5.74 -20.15 3.06
N ASP A 60 -5.70 -21.14 3.95
CA ASP A 60 -5.39 -20.94 5.36
C ASP A 60 -3.95 -20.42 5.55
N ASP A 61 -2.98 -21.07 4.91
CA ASP A 61 -1.57 -20.63 4.97
C ASP A 61 -1.35 -19.27 4.28
N VAL A 62 -2.05 -19.02 3.17
CA VAL A 62 -1.96 -17.74 2.44
C VAL A 62 -2.54 -16.60 3.28
N ILE A 63 -3.65 -16.82 3.97
CA ILE A 63 -4.26 -15.84 4.89
C ILE A 63 -3.34 -15.59 6.08
N LYS A 64 -2.71 -16.64 6.63
CA LYS A 64 -1.73 -16.50 7.72
C LYS A 64 -0.53 -15.66 7.28
N ALA A 65 0.02 -15.93 6.10
CA ALA A 65 1.11 -15.14 5.53
C ALA A 65 0.68 -13.68 5.26
N ALA A 66 -0.49 -13.45 4.67
CA ALA A 66 -1.00 -12.11 4.40
C ALA A 66 -1.21 -11.31 5.70
N ARG A 67 -1.68 -11.95 6.77
CA ARG A 67 -1.79 -11.33 8.09
C ARG A 67 -0.43 -10.90 8.63
N PHE A 68 0.56 -11.80 8.60
CA PHE A 68 1.92 -11.49 9.03
C PHE A 68 2.51 -10.31 8.24
N ILE A 69 2.33 -10.29 6.91
CA ILE A 69 2.80 -9.19 6.05
C ILE A 69 2.13 -7.87 6.44
N SER A 70 0.80 -7.88 6.62
CA SER A 70 0.04 -6.68 7.02
C SER A 70 0.51 -6.12 8.37
N GLU A 71 0.71 -6.98 9.38
CA GLU A 71 1.19 -6.58 10.71
C GLU A 71 2.65 -6.08 10.67
N SER A 72 3.47 -6.70 9.84
CA SER A 72 4.87 -6.27 9.66
C SER A 72 4.96 -4.91 8.97
N LEU A 73 4.16 -4.67 7.94
CA LEU A 73 4.10 -3.38 7.24
C LEU A 73 3.59 -2.27 8.16
N LYS A 74 2.56 -2.56 8.97
CA LYS A 74 2.10 -1.63 10.01
C LYS A 74 3.23 -1.25 10.97
N THR A 75 4.00 -2.23 11.42
CA THR A 75 5.15 -1.98 12.32
C THR A 75 6.17 -1.05 11.66
N LEU A 76 6.41 -1.20 10.35
CA LEU A 76 7.31 -0.31 9.60
C LEU A 76 6.72 1.10 9.44
N CYS A 77 5.41 1.24 9.18
CA CYS A 77 4.72 2.52 9.13
C CYS A 77 4.83 3.27 10.47
N ASP A 78 4.56 2.58 11.57
CA ASP A 78 4.56 3.13 12.94
C ASP A 78 5.99 3.52 13.39
N ALA A 79 7.01 2.82 12.89
CA ALA A 79 8.41 3.12 13.17
C ALA A 79 9.01 4.24 12.29
N HIS A 80 8.33 4.63 11.21
CA HIS A 80 8.85 5.65 10.29
C HIS A 80 8.76 7.04 10.92
N PRO A 81 9.82 7.88 10.86
CA PRO A 81 9.85 9.20 11.52
C PRO A 81 8.96 10.27 10.87
N GLY A 82 8.02 9.90 10.00
CA GLY A 82 7.27 10.83 9.16
C GLY A 82 7.97 11.24 7.88
N ASP A 83 7.18 11.69 6.89
CA ASP A 83 7.70 12.29 5.66
C ASP A 83 7.95 13.79 5.84
N SER A 84 9.08 14.27 5.31
CA SER A 84 9.33 15.72 5.24
C SER A 84 8.38 16.40 4.26
N LYS A 85 8.15 17.71 4.47
CA LYS A 85 7.33 18.53 3.55
C LYS A 85 7.85 18.46 2.11
N GLU A 86 9.17 18.51 1.94
CA GLU A 86 9.82 18.41 0.64
C GLU A 86 9.58 17.03 -0.01
N ALA A 87 9.64 15.94 0.77
CA ALA A 87 9.37 14.59 0.28
C ALA A 87 7.92 14.46 -0.21
N LEU A 88 6.95 15.01 0.53
CA LEU A 88 5.53 15.01 0.14
C LEU A 88 5.27 15.87 -1.11
N ILE A 89 5.90 17.04 -1.22
CA ILE A 89 5.80 17.88 -2.43
C ILE A 89 6.37 17.16 -3.65
N ASN A 90 7.52 16.50 -3.50
CA ASN A 90 8.12 15.72 -4.58
C ASN A 90 7.21 14.56 -4.97
N LEU A 91 6.63 13.85 -4.01
CA LEU A 91 5.65 12.79 -4.24
C LEU A 91 4.42 13.30 -5.01
N ILE A 92 3.91 14.48 -4.67
CA ILE A 92 2.81 15.14 -5.38
C ILE A 92 3.16 15.40 -6.84
N LYS A 93 4.31 16.02 -7.09
CA LYS A 93 4.77 16.32 -8.45
C LYS A 93 5.02 15.07 -9.27
N GLU A 94 5.57 14.03 -8.65
CA GLU A 94 5.86 12.77 -9.32
C GLU A 94 4.58 12.12 -9.84
N ARG A 95 3.49 12.18 -9.08
CA ARG A 95 2.31 11.38 -9.35
C ARG A 95 1.14 12.18 -9.94
N SER A 96 1.25 13.52 -10.01
CA SER A 96 0.25 14.39 -10.66
C SER A 96 0.08 14.14 -12.15
N ASP A 97 1.05 13.49 -12.79
CA ASP A 97 1.05 13.22 -14.23
C ASP A 97 0.29 11.93 -14.59
N PHE A 98 -0.31 11.26 -13.61
CA PHE A 98 -1.00 9.97 -13.78
C PHE A 98 -2.52 10.10 -13.66
N SER A 99 -3.27 9.39 -14.50
CA SER A 99 -4.73 9.36 -14.47
C SER A 99 -5.27 8.63 -13.23
N GLY A 100 -6.26 9.21 -12.53
CA GLY A 100 -6.83 8.65 -11.28
C GLY A 100 -6.17 9.18 -10.00
N TRP A 101 -5.29 10.16 -10.14
CA TRP A 101 -4.55 10.86 -9.08
C TRP A 101 -5.42 11.67 -8.12
N GLU A 102 -6.62 12.06 -8.56
CA GLU A 102 -7.40 13.13 -7.92
C GLU A 102 -7.78 12.78 -6.48
N ALA A 103 -8.27 11.56 -6.24
CA ALA A 103 -8.67 11.09 -4.92
C ALA A 103 -7.47 10.92 -3.96
N TRP A 104 -6.34 10.44 -4.47
CA TRP A 104 -5.11 10.32 -3.71
C TRP A 104 -4.55 11.70 -3.31
N SER A 105 -4.61 12.67 -4.23
CA SER A 105 -4.03 14.00 -4.02
C SER A 105 -4.68 14.76 -2.88
N SER A 106 -5.94 14.47 -2.58
CA SER A 106 -6.67 15.08 -1.46
C SER A 106 -6.09 14.65 -0.11
N LEU A 107 -5.84 13.34 0.09
CA LEU A 107 -5.29 12.80 1.33
C LEU A 107 -3.90 13.38 1.65
N VAL A 108 -3.03 13.47 0.64
CA VAL A 108 -1.67 14.00 0.85
C VAL A 108 -1.67 15.52 1.02
N LYS A 109 -2.62 16.24 0.39
CA LYS A 109 -2.81 17.67 0.67
C LYS A 109 -3.28 17.93 2.09
N GLU A 110 -4.15 17.08 2.64
CA GLU A 110 -4.59 17.17 4.03
C GLU A 110 -3.40 17.01 5.01
N GLN A 111 -2.56 15.99 4.80
CA GLN A 111 -1.33 15.78 5.59
C GLN A 111 -0.36 16.98 5.52
N LEU A 112 -0.20 17.60 4.34
CA LEU A 112 0.62 18.80 4.19
C LEU A 112 0.09 20.00 4.99
N VAL A 113 -1.24 20.13 5.10
CA VAL A 113 -1.88 21.19 5.90
C VAL A 113 -1.67 20.93 7.39
N GLU A 114 -1.73 19.69 7.85
CA GLU A 114 -1.49 19.32 9.26
C GLU A 114 -0.04 19.61 9.69
N ILE A 115 0.95 19.18 8.91
CA ILE A 115 2.38 19.50 9.17
C ILE A 115 2.63 21.02 9.19
N GLY A 116 1.86 21.78 8.40
CA GLY A 116 1.94 23.24 8.38
C GLY A 116 1.37 23.94 9.62
N LYS A 117 0.53 23.27 10.41
CA LYS A 117 -0.09 23.81 11.64
C LYS A 117 0.72 23.54 12.92
N GLU A 118 1.67 22.60 12.87
CA GLU A 118 2.54 22.26 14.01
C GLU A 118 3.78 23.18 14.13
N LYS A 119 3.84 24.28 13.37
CA LYS A 119 4.85 25.35 13.47
C LYS A 119 4.21 26.65 13.96
#